data_AF-A0A1T3CIS7-F1
#
_entry.id   AF-A0A1T3CIS7-F1
#
_cell.length_a   1.000
_cell.length_b   1.000
_cell.length_c   1.000
_cell.angle_alpha   90.00
_cell.angle_beta   90.00
_cell.angle_gamma   90.00
#
_symmetry.space_group_name_H-M   'P 1'
#
loop_
_entity.id
_entity.type
_entity.pdbx_description
1 polymer ?
#
loop_
_entity_poly.entity_id
_entity_poly.type
_entity_poly.pdbx_seq_one_letter_code
_entity_poly.pdbx_strand_id
1 'polypeptide(L)'
;MVEKFYLYWGLAVRSLNEYLDMEDRRSGDTVIAGILTLLLADIQQGSSFNWRCHLDAIYRLIMLRGGFYKVAESRSMEPLLLCFWSVAVMGNTTCPASDLFMTTFQLETLKFLPQQYITTVSPIQLCPVALFIELIKINHLRMRARRPDAASTKTFKMESFEILERINRFSPHRLAQSKSSNQEVWALVGLVYQAAVALYCILSLQSLSILPETPALRVQCATHGRLMQTLLVEALASKSLKRFMIWPLVVLGVEVVHGDASMRVFVAKELSELSQSVGSYVPLTAKRVLGEFWASGKTHWDACFDRPYAFTGQIAVDTSGLMPLYK
;
A
#
# COMPACT_ATOMS: atom_id res chain seq x y z
N MET A 1 -27.40 -9.47 -4.39
CA MET A 1 -26.31 -8.79 -3.65
C MET A 1 -25.67 -7.70 -4.50
N VAL A 2 -25.33 -8.00 -5.77
CA VAL A 2 -24.78 -7.03 -6.75
C VAL A 2 -25.70 -5.84 -7.03
N GLU A 3 -27.00 -6.06 -7.24
CA GLU A 3 -27.98 -4.97 -7.46
C GLU A 3 -28.06 -3.98 -6.28
N LYS A 4 -28.02 -4.50 -5.04
CA LYS A 4 -28.03 -3.67 -3.83
C LYS A 4 -26.75 -2.84 -3.74
N PHE A 5 -25.59 -3.41 -4.08
CA PHE A 5 -24.32 -2.65 -4.12
C PHE A 5 -24.43 -1.48 -5.09
N TYR A 6 -24.84 -1.72 -6.35
CA TYR A 6 -24.94 -0.65 -7.35
C TYR A 6 -26.01 0.39 -7.01
N LEU A 7 -27.11 -0.01 -6.35
CA LEU A 7 -28.11 0.93 -5.84
C LEU A 7 -27.51 1.89 -4.80
N TYR A 8 -26.82 1.38 -3.77
CA TYR A 8 -26.21 2.21 -2.73
C TYR A 8 -25.03 3.02 -3.27
N TRP A 9 -24.23 2.45 -4.17
CA TRP A 9 -23.17 3.16 -4.86
C TRP A 9 -23.72 4.35 -5.66
N GLY A 10 -24.78 4.14 -6.45
CA GLY A 10 -25.43 5.19 -7.22
C GLY A 10 -26.13 6.26 -6.35
N LEU A 11 -26.65 5.88 -5.17
CA LEU A 11 -27.13 6.84 -4.17
C LEU A 11 -26.00 7.69 -3.58
N ALA A 12 -24.86 7.06 -3.25
CA ALA A 12 -23.69 7.75 -2.71
C ALA A 12 -23.10 8.73 -3.73
N VAL A 13 -22.99 8.34 -5.00
CA VAL A 13 -22.53 9.22 -6.09
C VAL A 13 -23.47 10.41 -6.28
N ARG A 14 -24.79 10.18 -6.28
CA ARG A 14 -25.78 11.27 -6.39
C ARG A 14 -25.66 12.25 -5.24
N SER A 15 -25.61 11.75 -4.00
CA SER A 15 -25.43 12.60 -2.82
C SER A 15 -24.12 13.39 -2.89
N LEU A 16 -23.02 12.75 -3.29
CA LEU A 16 -21.74 13.45 -3.44
C LEU A 16 -21.81 14.57 -4.47
N ASN A 17 -22.49 14.37 -5.60
CA ASN A 17 -22.69 15.41 -6.62
C ASN A 17 -23.50 16.60 -6.05
N GLU A 18 -24.56 16.34 -5.29
CA GLU A 18 -25.32 17.41 -4.61
C GLU A 18 -24.44 18.23 -3.66
N TYR A 19 -23.50 17.60 -2.95
CA TYR A 19 -22.53 18.31 -2.11
C TYR A 19 -21.49 19.12 -2.89
N LEU A 20 -21.10 18.65 -4.09
CA LEU A 20 -20.17 19.36 -4.96
C LEU A 20 -20.79 20.60 -5.60
N ASP A 21 -22.12 20.61 -5.82
CA ASP A 21 -22.86 21.74 -6.39
C ASP A 21 -23.13 22.87 -5.37
N MET A 22 -22.92 22.63 -4.07
CA MET A 22 -23.05 23.64 -3.02
C MET A 22 -21.73 24.40 -2.81
N GLU A 23 -21.67 25.70 -3.15
CA GLU A 23 -20.43 26.51 -3.09
C GLU A 23 -19.71 26.47 -1.74
N ASP A 24 -20.44 26.52 -0.62
CA ASP A 24 -19.88 26.50 0.74
C ASP A 24 -19.41 25.10 1.20
N ARG A 25 -19.84 24.03 0.52
CA ARG A 25 -19.64 22.64 0.96
C ARG A 25 -18.85 21.77 -0.03
N ARG A 26 -18.63 22.24 -1.26
CA ARG A 26 -17.92 21.53 -2.33
C ARG A 26 -16.51 21.04 -1.96
N SER A 27 -15.89 21.71 -1.00
CA SER A 27 -14.59 21.36 -0.45
C SER A 27 -14.68 21.15 1.06
N GLY A 28 -15.76 20.57 1.60
CA GLY A 28 -15.87 20.16 3.00
C GLY A 28 -15.27 18.78 3.30
N ASP A 29 -14.80 18.52 4.52
CA ASP A 29 -14.17 17.24 4.90
C ASP A 29 -15.05 16.02 4.59
N THR A 30 -16.38 16.16 4.70
CA THR A 30 -17.37 15.15 4.33
C THR A 30 -17.30 14.75 2.85
N VAL A 31 -16.96 15.68 1.95
CA VAL A 31 -16.78 15.37 0.51
C VAL A 31 -15.56 14.48 0.32
N ILE A 32 -14.43 14.78 0.98
CA ILE A 32 -13.22 13.94 0.92
C ILE A 32 -13.50 12.56 1.50
N ALA A 33 -14.21 12.47 2.63
CA ALA A 33 -14.60 11.19 3.21
C ALA A 33 -15.53 10.37 2.31
N GLY A 34 -16.46 11.03 1.61
CA GLY A 34 -17.33 10.40 0.62
C GLY A 34 -16.53 9.82 -0.56
N ILE A 35 -15.61 10.61 -1.13
CA ILE A 35 -14.73 10.14 -2.23
C ILE A 35 -13.84 8.99 -1.76
N LEU A 36 -13.25 9.06 -0.56
CA LEU A 36 -12.47 7.96 0.01
C LEU A 36 -13.30 6.70 0.24
N THR A 37 -14.57 6.84 0.62
CA THR A 37 -15.48 5.70 0.79
C THR A 37 -15.76 5.01 -0.55
N LEU A 38 -16.05 5.79 -1.60
CA LEU A 38 -16.22 5.27 -2.96
C LEU A 38 -14.94 4.62 -3.49
N LEU A 39 -13.78 5.24 -3.27
CA LEU A 39 -12.47 4.69 -3.59
C LEU A 39 -12.27 3.29 -2.98
N LEU A 40 -12.51 3.13 -1.68
CA LEU A 40 -12.32 1.84 -1.02
C LEU A 40 -13.35 0.80 -1.48
N ALA A 41 -14.60 1.21 -1.74
CA ALA A 41 -15.63 0.34 -2.28
C ALA A 41 -15.27 -0.17 -3.68
N ASP A 42 -14.80 0.71 -4.57
CA ASP A 42 -14.39 0.35 -5.93
C ASP A 42 -13.18 -0.61 -5.92
N ILE A 43 -12.19 -0.35 -5.05
CA ILE A 43 -11.05 -1.27 -4.83
C ILE A 43 -11.55 -2.64 -4.37
N GLN A 44 -12.45 -2.70 -3.38
CA GLN A 44 -12.95 -3.94 -2.79
C GLN A 44 -13.74 -4.82 -3.76
N GLN A 45 -14.52 -4.22 -4.66
CA GLN A 45 -15.34 -4.98 -5.62
C GLN A 45 -14.55 -5.45 -6.84
N GLY A 46 -13.27 -5.07 -6.97
CA GLY A 46 -12.46 -5.43 -8.14
C GLY A 46 -12.98 -4.83 -9.45
N SER A 47 -13.97 -3.95 -9.38
CA SER A 47 -14.45 -3.17 -10.52
C SER A 47 -13.37 -2.17 -10.88
N SER A 48 -12.76 -2.34 -12.05
CA SER A 48 -11.66 -1.54 -12.57
C SER A 48 -12.04 -0.09 -12.92
N PHE A 49 -13.00 0.52 -12.22
CA PHE A 49 -13.28 1.94 -12.37
C PHE A 49 -12.08 2.67 -11.79
N ASN A 50 -11.18 3.12 -12.68
CA ASN A 50 -10.02 3.98 -12.47
C ASN A 50 -9.91 4.54 -11.05
N TRP A 51 -9.58 3.71 -10.05
CA TRP A 51 -9.65 4.10 -8.62
C TRP A 51 -8.75 5.31 -8.33
N ARG A 52 -7.75 5.51 -9.19
CA ARG A 52 -6.88 6.67 -9.26
C ARG A 52 -7.59 8.01 -9.48
N CYS A 53 -8.74 8.05 -10.17
CA CYS A 53 -9.49 9.29 -10.35
C CYS A 53 -10.00 9.82 -9.01
N HIS A 54 -10.36 8.94 -8.07
CA HIS A 54 -10.72 9.34 -6.72
C HIS A 54 -9.52 9.95 -5.99
N LEU A 55 -8.34 9.36 -6.11
CA LEU A 55 -7.11 9.93 -5.55
C LEU A 55 -6.76 11.29 -6.16
N ASP A 56 -6.89 11.44 -7.48
CA ASP A 56 -6.67 12.72 -8.17
C ASP A 56 -7.69 13.79 -7.73
N ALA A 57 -8.96 13.42 -7.59
CA ALA A 57 -10.00 14.32 -7.09
C ALA A 57 -9.71 14.78 -5.65
N ILE A 58 -9.35 13.86 -4.75
CA ILE A 58 -8.98 14.20 -3.36
C ILE A 58 -7.74 15.10 -3.35
N TYR A 59 -6.72 14.78 -4.15
CA TYR A 59 -5.52 15.61 -4.26
C TYR A 59 -5.86 17.05 -4.67
N ARG A 60 -6.68 17.22 -5.71
CA ARG A 60 -7.13 18.54 -6.17
C ARG A 60 -7.91 19.29 -5.09
N LEU A 61 -8.81 18.61 -4.37
CA LEU A 61 -9.54 19.22 -3.25
C LEU A 61 -8.60 19.67 -2.13
N ILE A 62 -7.58 18.89 -1.80
CA ILE A 62 -6.57 19.28 -0.81
C ILE A 62 -5.80 20.52 -1.29
N MET A 63 -5.41 20.56 -2.56
CA MET A 63 -4.72 21.73 -3.13
C MET A 63 -5.60 22.98 -3.15
N LEU A 64 -6.91 22.84 -3.44
CA LEU A 64 -7.87 23.95 -3.37
C LEU A 64 -8.04 24.53 -1.96
N ARG A 65 -7.75 23.74 -0.92
CA ARG A 65 -7.79 24.16 0.48
C ARG A 65 -6.46 24.74 1.00
N GLY A 66 -5.55 25.11 0.09
CA GLY A 66 -4.23 25.63 0.47
C GLY A 66 -3.18 24.53 0.71
N GLY A 67 -3.44 23.31 0.27
CA GLY A 67 -2.50 22.19 0.30
C GLY A 67 -2.53 21.37 1.60
N PHE A 68 -1.71 20.33 1.64
CA PHE A 68 -1.74 19.32 2.71
C PHE A 68 -1.45 19.89 4.09
N TYR A 69 -0.50 20.82 4.18
CA TYR A 69 -0.17 21.47 5.43
C TYR A 69 -1.39 22.13 6.05
N LYS A 70 -2.12 22.92 5.24
CA LYS A 70 -3.30 23.64 5.72
C LYS A 70 -4.43 22.70 6.12
N VAL A 71 -4.62 21.63 5.35
CA VAL A 71 -5.66 20.62 5.63
C VAL A 71 -5.34 19.76 6.86
N ALA A 72 -4.06 19.49 7.12
CA ALA A 72 -3.61 18.70 8.28
C ALA A 72 -3.78 19.43 9.63
N GLU A 73 -4.00 20.75 9.64
CA GLU A 73 -4.37 21.51 10.84
C GLU A 73 -5.74 21.06 11.40
N SER A 74 -6.59 20.46 10.56
CA SER A 74 -7.91 19.97 10.98
C SER A 74 -7.83 18.56 11.56
N ARG A 75 -8.28 18.40 12.82
CA ARG A 75 -8.31 17.10 13.51
C ARG A 75 -9.20 16.06 12.81
N SER A 76 -10.27 16.50 12.16
CA SER A 76 -11.17 15.62 11.39
C SER A 76 -10.54 15.10 10.10
N MET A 77 -9.51 15.77 9.59
CA MET A 77 -8.80 15.38 8.37
C MET A 77 -7.70 14.34 8.62
N GLU A 78 -7.17 14.23 9.83
CA GLU A 78 -6.10 13.29 10.20
C GLU A 78 -6.38 11.85 9.71
N PRO A 79 -7.49 11.18 10.07
CA PRO A 79 -7.79 9.82 9.59
C PRO A 79 -7.99 9.74 8.07
N LEU A 80 -8.52 10.80 7.44
CA LEU A 80 -8.75 10.84 6.00
C LEU A 80 -7.43 10.93 5.23
N LEU A 81 -6.49 11.75 5.72
CA LEU A 81 -5.16 11.89 5.14
C LEU A 81 -4.36 10.59 5.25
N LEU A 82 -4.45 9.90 6.40
CA LEU A 82 -3.84 8.58 6.59
C LEU A 82 -4.38 7.54 5.61
N CYS A 83 -5.70 7.48 5.44
CA CYS A 83 -6.35 6.62 4.45
C CYS A 83 -5.85 6.93 3.03
N PHE A 84 -5.89 8.21 2.65
CA PHE A 84 -5.43 8.68 1.35
C PHE A 84 -3.97 8.29 1.08
N TRP A 85 -3.06 8.52 2.03
CA TRP A 85 -1.65 8.16 1.90
C TRP A 85 -1.43 6.66 1.84
N SER A 86 -2.10 5.90 2.71
CA SER A 86 -2.00 4.44 2.72
C SER A 86 -2.35 3.88 1.35
N VAL A 87 -3.49 4.26 0.79
CA VAL A 87 -3.93 3.76 -0.52
C VAL A 87 -3.00 4.23 -1.63
N ALA A 88 -2.59 5.50 -1.63
CA ALA A 88 -1.72 6.05 -2.69
C ALA A 88 -0.32 5.41 -2.70
N VAL A 89 0.31 5.25 -1.54
CA VAL A 89 1.66 4.66 -1.42
C VAL A 89 1.63 3.17 -1.70
N MET A 90 0.69 2.43 -1.08
CA MET A 90 0.58 0.99 -1.28
C MET A 90 0.19 0.67 -2.72
N GLY A 91 -0.72 1.44 -3.32
CA GLY A 91 -1.09 1.31 -4.73
C GLY A 91 0.13 1.46 -5.64
N ASN A 92 0.97 2.48 -5.43
CA ASN A 92 2.19 2.70 -6.21
C ASN A 92 3.18 1.50 -6.18
N THR A 93 3.18 0.68 -5.12
CA THR A 93 4.04 -0.51 -5.08
C THR A 93 3.68 -1.54 -6.14
N THR A 94 2.40 -1.63 -6.51
CA THR A 94 1.83 -2.60 -7.46
C THR A 94 1.35 -1.91 -8.72
N CYS A 95 2.17 -0.98 -9.20
CA CYS A 95 2.02 -0.24 -10.45
C CYS A 95 3.34 -0.31 -11.23
N PRO A 96 3.32 -0.23 -12.57
CA PRO A 96 4.54 -0.10 -13.35
C PRO A 96 5.21 1.24 -13.02
N ALA A 97 6.55 1.30 -13.08
CA ALA A 97 7.27 2.54 -12.81
C ALA A 97 6.81 3.71 -13.72
N SER A 98 6.28 3.38 -14.89
CA SER A 98 5.74 4.31 -15.88
C SER A 98 4.47 5.05 -15.48
N ASP A 99 3.80 4.59 -14.43
CA ASP A 99 2.47 5.06 -14.07
C ASP A 99 2.35 5.26 -12.55
N LEU A 100 3.45 5.64 -11.89
CA LEU A 100 3.45 5.98 -10.47
C LEU A 100 2.84 7.36 -10.24
N PHE A 101 2.02 7.48 -9.19
CA PHE A 101 1.22 8.67 -8.92
C PHE A 101 1.75 9.45 -7.71
N MET A 102 1.88 10.78 -7.83
CA MET A 102 2.21 11.71 -6.74
C MET A 102 3.49 11.41 -5.94
N THR A 103 4.48 10.71 -6.49
CA THR A 103 5.64 10.27 -5.70
C THR A 103 6.52 11.41 -5.20
N THR A 104 6.71 12.48 -5.99
CA THR A 104 7.44 13.69 -5.56
C THR A 104 6.73 14.37 -4.39
N PHE A 105 5.42 14.54 -4.52
CA PHE A 105 4.58 15.13 -3.49
C PHE A 105 4.64 14.31 -2.19
N GLN A 106 4.55 12.98 -2.26
CA GLN A 106 4.67 12.08 -1.11
C GLN A 106 6.04 12.21 -0.41
N LEU A 107 7.12 12.31 -1.18
CA LEU A 107 8.48 12.50 -0.64
C LEU A 107 8.63 13.85 0.07
N GLU A 108 8.16 14.94 -0.54
CA GLU A 108 8.20 16.28 0.06
C GLU A 108 7.42 16.35 1.36
N THR A 109 6.30 15.64 1.41
CA THR A 109 5.43 15.63 2.58
C THR A 109 5.89 14.74 3.73
N LEU A 110 6.84 13.82 3.51
CA LEU A 110 7.45 13.04 4.59
C LEU A 110 7.97 13.89 5.74
N LYS A 111 8.51 15.08 5.45
CA LYS A 111 9.02 16.04 6.44
C LYS A 111 7.95 16.50 7.42
N PHE A 112 6.69 16.39 7.01
CA PHE A 112 5.54 16.90 7.72
C PHE A 112 4.66 15.79 8.26
N LEU A 113 5.03 14.50 8.15
CA LEU A 113 4.33 13.44 8.88
C LEU A 113 4.36 13.83 10.37
N PRO A 114 3.20 14.17 10.99
CA PRO A 114 3.13 14.41 12.42
C PRO A 114 3.94 13.37 13.19
N GLN A 115 4.75 13.82 14.16
CA GLN A 115 5.30 12.94 15.20
C GLN A 115 4.20 12.10 15.87
N GLN A 116 2.95 12.56 15.80
CA GLN A 116 1.76 11.86 16.27
C GLN A 116 1.49 10.57 15.47
N TYR A 117 1.71 10.52 14.15
CA TYR A 117 1.58 9.28 13.37
C TYR A 117 2.63 8.22 13.72
N ILE A 118 3.75 8.62 14.33
CA ILE A 118 4.78 7.70 14.86
C ILE A 118 4.29 7.01 16.14
N THR A 119 3.42 7.67 16.92
CA THR A 119 2.96 7.19 18.24
C THR A 119 1.54 6.63 18.24
N THR A 120 0.62 7.15 17.43
CA THR A 120 -0.75 6.65 17.33
C THR A 120 -0.82 5.47 16.38
N VAL A 121 -1.20 4.31 16.91
CA VAL A 121 -1.69 3.19 16.11
C VAL A 121 -2.99 3.65 15.46
N SER A 122 -2.94 4.16 14.23
CA SER A 122 -4.16 4.17 13.45
C SER A 122 -4.48 2.70 13.12
N PRO A 123 -5.67 2.19 13.50
CA PRO A 123 -6.07 0.80 13.23
C PRO A 123 -6.17 0.47 11.74
N ILE A 124 -5.89 1.45 10.88
CA ILE A 124 -6.01 1.42 9.43
C ILE A 124 -4.69 0.99 8.75
N GLN A 125 -3.53 1.16 9.40
CA GLN A 125 -2.23 0.86 8.78
C GLN A 125 -1.31 0.08 9.73
N LEU A 126 -1.18 -1.23 9.52
CA LEU A 126 -0.21 -2.07 10.27
C LEU A 126 1.23 -1.99 9.76
N CYS A 127 1.47 -1.37 8.61
CA CYS A 127 2.84 -1.19 8.10
C CYS A 127 3.62 -0.26 9.06
N PRO A 128 4.75 -0.70 9.64
CA PRO A 128 5.55 0.14 10.53
C PRO A 128 5.99 1.42 9.82
N VAL A 129 5.82 2.58 10.47
CA VAL A 129 6.08 3.90 9.85
C VAL A 129 7.49 4.00 9.25
N ALA A 130 8.51 3.48 9.94
CA ALA A 130 9.88 3.47 9.44
C ALA A 130 10.01 2.73 8.09
N LEU A 131 9.30 1.61 7.92
CA LEU A 131 9.29 0.85 6.67
C LEU A 131 8.39 1.51 5.61
N PHE A 132 7.30 2.14 6.01
CA PHE A 132 6.43 2.89 5.11
C PHE A 132 7.14 4.10 4.48
N ILE A 133 8.02 4.77 5.24
CA ILE A 133 8.90 5.83 4.71
C ILE A 133 9.80 5.27 3.61
N GLU A 134 10.37 4.07 3.80
CA GLU A 134 11.20 3.45 2.77
C GLU A 134 10.36 3.03 1.54
N LEU A 135 9.10 2.61 1.69
CA LEU A 135 8.20 2.39 0.54
C LEU A 135 8.03 3.66 -0.31
N ILE A 136 7.84 4.83 0.32
CA ILE A 136 7.74 6.12 -0.38
C ILE A 136 9.02 6.42 -1.16
N LYS A 137 10.19 6.22 -0.53
CA LYS A 137 11.49 6.43 -1.18
C LYS A 137 11.71 5.48 -2.35
N ILE A 138 11.37 4.20 -2.22
CA ILE A 138 11.45 3.22 -3.31
C ILE A 138 10.55 3.64 -4.47
N ASN A 139 9.29 4.00 -4.20
CA ASN A 139 8.35 4.48 -5.23
C ASN A 139 8.91 5.72 -5.97
N HIS A 140 9.45 6.69 -5.23
CA HIS A 140 10.03 7.88 -5.82
C HIS A 140 11.27 7.57 -6.67
N LEU A 141 12.14 6.68 -6.20
CA LEU A 141 13.32 6.23 -6.94
C LEU A 141 12.92 5.50 -8.23
N ARG A 142 11.92 4.60 -8.18
CA ARG A 142 11.36 3.92 -9.36
C ARG A 142 10.84 4.92 -10.41
N MET A 143 10.16 5.98 -9.98
CA MET A 143 9.68 7.04 -10.88
C MET A 143 10.85 7.79 -11.54
N ARG A 144 11.85 8.21 -10.77
CA ARG A 144 13.02 8.96 -11.26
C ARG A 144 13.86 8.16 -12.25
N ALA A 145 13.94 6.85 -12.06
CA ALA A 145 14.72 5.95 -12.91
C ALA A 145 14.23 5.85 -14.37
N ARG A 146 13.05 6.40 -14.69
CA ARG A 146 12.53 6.43 -16.07
C ARG A 146 13.25 7.39 -17.02
N ARG A 147 13.94 8.39 -16.49
CA ARG A 147 14.68 9.37 -17.30
C ARG A 147 16.16 9.37 -16.90
N PRO A 148 16.86 8.24 -17.02
CA PRO A 148 18.22 8.16 -16.55
C PRO A 148 19.16 8.87 -17.51
N ASP A 149 19.96 9.79 -17.00
CA ASP A 149 21.27 10.12 -17.58
C ASP A 149 22.36 9.23 -16.94
N ALA A 150 23.52 9.08 -17.58
CA ALA A 150 24.57 8.19 -17.07
C ALA A 150 25.06 8.57 -15.65
N ALA A 151 24.98 9.86 -15.30
CA ALA A 151 25.33 10.37 -13.96
C ALA A 151 24.31 9.94 -12.90
N SER A 152 23.03 9.89 -13.25
CA SER A 152 21.94 9.49 -12.36
C SER A 152 21.98 8.00 -12.03
N THR A 153 22.44 7.14 -12.94
CA THR A 153 22.48 5.67 -12.70
C THR A 153 23.36 5.30 -11.51
N LYS A 154 24.55 5.89 -11.37
CA LYS A 154 25.44 5.62 -10.22
C LYS A 154 24.82 6.13 -8.92
N THR A 155 24.21 7.31 -8.96
CA THR A 155 23.51 7.91 -7.82
C THR A 155 22.32 7.06 -7.38
N PHE A 156 21.48 6.61 -8.31
CA PHE A 156 20.33 5.74 -8.03
C PHE A 156 20.75 4.41 -7.42
N LYS A 157 21.85 3.82 -7.91
CA LYS A 157 22.41 2.59 -7.33
C LYS A 157 22.85 2.81 -5.88
N MET A 158 23.56 3.89 -5.58
CA MET A 158 23.95 4.23 -4.20
C MET A 158 22.71 4.43 -3.30
N GLU A 159 21.76 5.25 -3.75
CA GLU A 159 20.50 5.52 -3.04
C GLU A 159 19.72 4.22 -2.76
N SER A 160 19.68 3.28 -3.72
CA SER A 160 19.01 1.99 -3.55
C SER A 160 19.64 1.09 -2.48
N PHE A 161 20.98 1.04 -2.40
CA PHE A 161 21.67 0.27 -1.36
C PHE A 161 21.48 0.90 0.02
N GLU A 162 21.49 2.23 0.12
CA GLU A 162 21.20 2.92 1.39
C GLU A 162 19.78 2.66 1.88
N ILE A 163 18.79 2.66 0.98
CA ILE A 163 17.40 2.28 1.31
C ILE A 163 17.37 0.83 1.83
N LEU A 164 17.97 -0.11 1.09
CA LEU A 164 18.01 -1.53 1.49
C LEU A 164 18.71 -1.73 2.84
N GLU A 165 19.79 -1.00 3.10
CA GLU A 165 20.52 -1.05 4.37
C GLU A 165 19.67 -0.55 5.53
N ARG A 166 18.91 0.55 5.36
CA ARG A 166 17.96 1.05 6.38
C ARG A 166 16.84 0.05 6.66
N ILE A 167 16.32 -0.62 5.63
CA ILE A 167 15.31 -1.68 5.78
C ILE A 167 15.91 -2.85 6.57
N ASN A 168 17.12 -3.29 6.24
CA ASN A 168 17.79 -4.39 6.95
C ASN A 168 18.13 -4.04 8.41
N ARG A 169 18.41 -2.76 8.72
CA ARG A 169 18.65 -2.28 10.08
C ARG A 169 17.38 -2.06 10.91
N PHE A 170 16.20 -2.10 10.29
CA PHE A 170 14.94 -2.01 11.02
C PHE A 170 14.88 -3.11 12.10
N SER A 171 14.41 -2.75 13.30
CA SER A 171 14.33 -3.68 14.42
C SER A 171 12.86 -3.96 14.78
N PRO A 172 12.32 -5.14 14.40
CA PRO A 172 10.99 -5.58 14.81
C PRO A 172 10.81 -5.62 16.34
N HIS A 173 11.88 -5.97 17.06
CA HIS A 173 11.89 -6.00 18.52
C HIS A 173 11.73 -4.61 19.13
N ARG A 174 12.45 -3.59 18.62
CA ARG A 174 12.26 -2.20 19.07
C ARG A 174 10.87 -1.68 18.74
N LEU A 175 10.31 -2.05 17.58
CA LEU A 175 8.92 -1.75 17.27
C LEU A 175 7.98 -2.35 18.33
N ALA A 176 8.13 -3.63 18.63
CA ALA A 176 7.29 -4.33 19.61
C ALA A 176 7.36 -3.68 21.00
N GLN A 177 8.58 -3.34 21.47
CA GLN A 177 8.80 -2.68 22.75
C GLN A 177 8.18 -1.28 22.83
N SER A 178 8.05 -0.57 21.69
CA SER A 178 7.40 0.74 21.64
C SER A 178 5.89 0.68 21.89
N LYS A 179 5.27 -0.50 21.87
CA LYS A 179 3.83 -0.69 21.99
C LYS A 179 3.44 -1.13 23.40
N SER A 180 2.38 -0.52 23.93
CA SER A 180 1.88 -0.74 25.29
C SER A 180 1.23 -2.12 25.50
N SER A 181 0.84 -2.80 24.42
CA SER A 181 0.24 -4.13 24.44
C SER A 181 0.54 -4.90 23.15
N ASN A 182 0.33 -6.22 23.17
CA ASN A 182 0.46 -7.11 22.01
C ASN A 182 1.87 -7.09 21.37
N GLN A 183 2.93 -7.10 22.18
CA GLN A 183 4.31 -7.01 21.70
C GLN A 183 4.67 -8.13 20.70
N GLU A 184 4.25 -9.36 20.96
CA GLU A 184 4.46 -10.51 20.05
C GLU A 184 3.83 -10.27 18.68
N VAL A 185 2.59 -9.80 18.66
CA VAL A 185 1.86 -9.44 17.43
C VAL A 185 2.61 -8.34 16.65
N TRP A 186 3.12 -7.32 17.34
CA TRP A 186 3.89 -6.25 16.70
C TRP A 186 5.27 -6.69 16.23
N ALA A 187 5.91 -7.64 16.92
CA ALA A 187 7.15 -8.26 16.47
C ALA A 187 6.92 -9.05 15.18
N LEU A 188 5.84 -9.86 15.12
CA LEU A 188 5.43 -10.60 13.93
C LEU A 188 5.15 -9.65 12.75
N VAL A 189 4.36 -8.61 12.97
CA VAL A 189 4.10 -7.57 11.95
C VAL A 189 5.40 -6.93 11.48
N GLY A 190 6.29 -6.55 12.39
CA GLY A 190 7.59 -5.98 12.06
C GLY A 190 8.44 -6.90 11.19
N LEU A 191 8.48 -8.20 11.52
CA LEU A 191 9.24 -9.20 10.77
C LEU A 191 8.66 -9.41 9.35
N VAL A 192 7.34 -9.57 9.24
CA VAL A 192 6.67 -9.76 7.94
C VAL A 192 6.91 -8.55 7.04
N TYR A 193 6.65 -7.34 7.54
CA TYR A 193 6.81 -6.13 6.73
C TYR A 193 8.26 -5.82 6.41
N GLN A 194 9.21 -6.11 7.30
CA GLN A 194 10.63 -5.90 7.00
C GLN A 194 11.05 -6.76 5.80
N ALA A 195 10.72 -8.06 5.83
CA ALA A 195 11.04 -8.96 4.74
C ALA A 195 10.32 -8.59 3.44
N ALA A 196 9.04 -8.21 3.52
CA ALA A 196 8.26 -7.78 2.35
C ALA A 196 8.83 -6.50 1.72
N VAL A 197 9.19 -5.50 2.53
CA VAL A 197 9.76 -4.24 2.02
C VAL A 197 11.17 -4.46 1.45
N ALA A 198 11.96 -5.37 2.03
CA ALA A 198 13.25 -5.76 1.46
C ALA A 198 13.10 -6.44 0.09
N LEU A 199 12.17 -7.39 -0.04
CA LEU A 199 11.86 -8.03 -1.32
C LEU A 199 11.37 -7.02 -2.35
N TYR A 200 10.42 -6.16 -1.98
CA TYR A 200 9.93 -5.11 -2.85
C TYR A 200 11.07 -4.20 -3.32
N CYS A 201 11.95 -3.75 -2.41
CA CYS A 201 13.11 -2.93 -2.74
C CYS A 201 14.01 -3.61 -3.78
N ILE A 202 14.39 -4.87 -3.54
CA ILE A 202 15.31 -5.58 -4.44
C ILE A 202 14.65 -5.86 -5.79
N LEU A 203 13.49 -6.52 -5.79
CA LEU A 203 12.83 -6.99 -7.02
C LEU A 203 12.36 -5.83 -7.91
N SER A 204 11.79 -4.78 -7.31
CA SER A 204 11.27 -3.64 -8.09
C SER A 204 12.38 -2.76 -8.66
N LEU A 205 13.52 -2.61 -7.97
CA LEU A 205 14.64 -1.81 -8.46
C LEU A 205 15.55 -2.59 -9.41
N GLN A 206 15.60 -3.94 -9.31
CA GLN A 206 16.21 -4.80 -10.34
C GLN A 206 15.41 -4.76 -11.65
N SER A 207 14.08 -4.69 -11.57
CA SER A 207 13.21 -4.51 -12.75
C SER A 207 13.50 -3.24 -13.56
N LEU A 208 14.18 -2.26 -12.97
CA LEU A 208 14.58 -1.00 -13.60
C LEU A 208 16.10 -0.90 -13.80
N SER A 209 16.83 -2.00 -13.60
CA SER A 209 18.29 -2.08 -13.70
C SER A 209 19.05 -1.10 -12.78
N ILE A 210 18.42 -0.65 -11.69
CA ILE A 210 19.05 0.21 -10.67
C ILE A 210 19.90 -0.63 -9.73
N LEU A 211 19.26 -1.65 -9.13
CA LEU A 211 19.98 -2.68 -8.37
C LEU A 211 20.47 -3.77 -9.34
N PRO A 212 21.72 -4.23 -9.18
CA PRO A 212 22.25 -5.30 -10.01
C PRO A 212 21.62 -6.65 -9.64
N GLU A 213 21.54 -7.56 -10.61
CA GLU A 213 21.19 -8.95 -10.36
C GLU A 213 22.44 -9.74 -9.93
N THR A 214 22.70 -9.78 -8.62
CA THR A 214 23.85 -10.50 -8.06
C THR A 214 23.42 -11.74 -7.29
N PRO A 215 24.28 -12.78 -7.20
CA PRO A 215 24.00 -13.95 -6.37
C PRO A 215 23.68 -13.61 -4.91
N ALA A 216 24.36 -12.62 -4.34
CA ALA A 216 24.13 -12.17 -2.97
C ALA A 216 22.71 -11.64 -2.76
N LEU A 217 22.23 -10.75 -3.65
CA LEU A 217 20.86 -10.22 -3.57
C LEU A 217 19.82 -11.32 -3.84
N ARG A 218 20.11 -12.27 -4.73
CA ARG A 218 19.24 -13.41 -4.99
C ARG A 218 19.09 -14.32 -3.76
N VAL A 219 20.18 -14.60 -3.05
CA VAL A 219 20.18 -15.36 -1.79
C VAL A 219 19.40 -14.60 -0.71
N GLN A 220 19.57 -13.27 -0.65
CA GLN A 220 18.82 -12.43 0.28
C GLN A 220 17.30 -12.50 0.00
N CYS A 221 16.88 -12.39 -1.26
CA CYS A 221 15.48 -12.55 -1.65
C CYS A 221 14.93 -13.94 -1.26
N ALA A 222 15.65 -15.02 -1.62
CA ALA A 222 15.21 -16.37 -1.28
C ALA A 222 15.10 -16.59 0.25
N THR A 223 15.97 -15.96 1.03
CA THR A 223 15.94 -16.00 2.50
C THR A 223 14.71 -15.24 3.04
N HIS A 224 14.44 -14.04 2.53
CA HIS A 224 13.24 -13.29 2.91
C HIS A 224 11.95 -14.01 2.47
N GLY A 225 11.93 -14.63 1.29
CA GLY A 225 10.77 -15.39 0.79
C GLY A 225 10.42 -16.57 1.70
N ARG A 226 11.41 -17.40 2.07
CA ARG A 226 11.20 -18.50 3.02
C ARG A 226 10.77 -18.02 4.40
N LEU A 227 11.42 -16.97 4.92
CA LEU A 227 11.05 -16.39 6.21
C LEU A 227 9.61 -15.88 6.18
N MET A 228 9.22 -15.14 5.13
CA MET A 228 7.86 -14.64 4.97
C MET A 228 6.84 -15.76 4.89
N GLN A 229 7.11 -16.86 4.19
CA GLN A 229 6.20 -18.00 4.15
C GLN A 229 5.88 -18.49 5.57
N THR A 230 6.91 -18.73 6.39
CA THR A 230 6.74 -19.17 7.79
C THR A 230 5.94 -18.17 8.61
N LEU A 231 6.30 -16.88 8.54
CA LEU A 231 5.64 -15.83 9.32
C LEU A 231 4.19 -15.59 8.87
N LEU A 232 3.90 -15.75 7.57
CA LEU A 232 2.55 -15.55 7.03
C LEU A 232 1.58 -16.63 7.49
N VAL A 233 2.04 -17.87 7.71
CA VAL A 233 1.20 -18.92 8.31
C VAL A 233 0.63 -18.46 9.66
N GLU A 234 1.47 -17.89 10.51
CA GLU A 234 1.06 -17.37 11.81
C GLU A 234 0.19 -16.11 11.68
N ALA A 235 0.61 -15.15 10.84
CA ALA A 235 -0.09 -13.88 10.68
C ALA A 235 -1.50 -14.04 10.05
N LEU A 236 -1.68 -15.00 9.15
CA LEU A 236 -2.96 -15.28 8.49
C LEU A 236 -3.92 -16.08 9.39
N ALA A 237 -3.39 -16.87 10.33
CA ALA A 237 -4.19 -17.52 11.37
C ALA A 237 -4.82 -16.49 12.33
N SER A 238 -4.14 -15.36 12.56
CA SER A 238 -4.64 -14.29 13.42
C SER A 238 -5.77 -13.48 12.77
N LYS A 239 -6.92 -13.43 13.44
CA LYS A 239 -8.09 -12.64 13.00
C LYS A 239 -7.82 -11.13 12.94
N SER A 240 -6.97 -10.61 13.82
CA SER A 240 -6.64 -9.18 13.86
C SER A 240 -5.63 -8.77 12.78
N LEU A 241 -4.77 -9.70 12.34
CA LEU A 241 -3.70 -9.42 11.39
C LEU A 241 -4.04 -9.74 9.95
N LYS A 242 -4.80 -10.83 9.71
CA LYS A 242 -4.96 -11.42 8.36
C LYS A 242 -5.30 -10.41 7.26
N ARG A 243 -6.18 -9.45 7.52
CA ARG A 243 -6.61 -8.45 6.52
C ARG A 243 -5.45 -7.58 6.02
N PHE A 244 -4.42 -7.38 6.83
CA PHE A 244 -3.26 -6.56 6.51
C PHE A 244 -2.15 -7.35 5.79
N MET A 245 -2.28 -8.67 5.72
CA MET A 245 -1.27 -9.55 5.10
C MET A 245 -1.43 -9.67 3.57
N ILE A 246 -2.41 -8.98 2.98
CA ILE A 246 -2.64 -9.03 1.54
C ILE A 246 -1.43 -8.53 0.73
N TRP A 247 -0.85 -7.39 1.08
CA TRP A 247 0.31 -6.85 0.37
C TRP A 247 1.56 -7.71 0.57
N PRO A 248 1.91 -8.15 1.81
CA PRO A 248 2.96 -9.14 2.00
C PRO A 248 2.78 -10.43 1.18
N LEU A 249 1.56 -10.96 1.09
CA LEU A 249 1.26 -12.13 0.24
C LEU A 249 1.50 -11.83 -1.25
N VAL A 250 1.14 -10.64 -1.73
CA VAL A 250 1.40 -10.21 -3.10
C VAL A 250 2.90 -10.13 -3.39
N VAL A 251 3.67 -9.52 -2.49
CA VAL A 251 5.14 -9.43 -2.61
C VAL A 251 5.76 -10.83 -2.65
N LEU A 252 5.34 -11.72 -1.74
CA LEU A 252 5.79 -13.11 -1.76
C LEU A 252 5.40 -13.79 -3.09
N GLY A 253 4.19 -13.52 -3.59
CA GLY A 253 3.70 -14.00 -4.87
C GLY A 253 4.61 -13.63 -6.05
N VAL A 254 5.23 -12.46 -6.04
CA VAL A 254 6.22 -12.10 -7.07
C VAL A 254 7.51 -12.90 -6.87
N GLU A 255 8.01 -12.98 -5.64
CA GLU A 255 9.24 -13.69 -5.30
C GLU A 255 9.21 -15.18 -5.67
N VAL A 256 8.07 -15.86 -5.49
CA VAL A 256 7.92 -17.31 -5.77
C VAL A 256 8.04 -17.69 -7.24
N VAL A 257 8.12 -16.72 -8.16
CA VAL A 257 8.46 -17.01 -9.56
C VAL A 257 9.86 -17.63 -9.66
N HIS A 258 10.76 -17.29 -8.74
CA HIS A 258 12.12 -17.82 -8.65
C HIS A 258 12.24 -19.09 -7.77
N GLY A 259 11.16 -19.49 -7.11
CA GLY A 259 11.11 -20.60 -6.18
C GLY A 259 10.42 -21.84 -6.74
N ASP A 260 10.09 -22.77 -5.83
CA ASP A 260 9.39 -24.00 -6.18
C ASP A 260 7.87 -23.81 -6.38
N ALA A 261 7.24 -24.82 -6.98
CA ALA A 261 5.80 -24.82 -7.22
C ALA A 261 4.96 -24.86 -5.93
N SER A 262 5.51 -25.37 -4.83
CA SER A 262 4.78 -25.50 -3.56
C SER A 262 4.45 -24.14 -2.94
N MET A 263 5.39 -23.20 -3.03
CA MET A 263 5.18 -21.85 -2.49
C MET A 263 4.16 -21.06 -3.33
N ARG A 264 4.06 -21.31 -4.64
CA ARG A 264 2.99 -20.75 -5.49
C ARG A 264 1.62 -21.27 -5.08
N VAL A 265 1.51 -22.58 -4.79
CA VAL A 265 0.27 -23.19 -4.29
C VAL A 265 -0.13 -22.59 -2.95
N PHE A 266 0.82 -22.40 -2.04
CA PHE A 266 0.60 -21.70 -0.76
C PHE A 266 0.02 -20.30 -0.99
N VAL A 267 0.70 -19.44 -1.76
CA VAL A 267 0.23 -18.06 -2.02
C VAL A 267 -1.17 -18.05 -2.65
N ALA A 268 -1.42 -18.90 -3.65
CA ALA A 268 -2.71 -18.97 -4.32
C ALA A 268 -3.85 -19.45 -3.39
N LYS A 269 -3.57 -20.39 -2.50
CA LYS A 269 -4.50 -20.88 -1.48
C LYS A 269 -4.83 -19.77 -0.49
N GLU A 270 -3.81 -19.17 0.12
CA GLU A 270 -3.99 -18.13 1.14
C GLU A 270 -4.71 -16.90 0.61
N LEU A 271 -4.47 -16.48 -0.64
CA LEU A 271 -5.23 -15.39 -1.27
C LEU A 271 -6.71 -15.75 -1.46
N SER A 272 -7.03 -17.01 -1.75
CA SER A 272 -8.43 -17.47 -1.89
C SER A 272 -9.14 -17.45 -0.54
N GLU A 273 -8.49 -17.99 0.49
CA GLU A 273 -9.03 -18.03 1.86
C GLU A 273 -9.15 -16.62 2.46
N LEU A 274 -8.18 -15.75 2.19
CA LEU A 274 -8.21 -14.37 2.64
C LEU A 274 -9.42 -13.64 2.04
N SER A 275 -9.69 -13.79 0.74
CA SER A 275 -10.87 -13.19 0.10
C SER A 275 -12.17 -13.58 0.79
N GLN A 276 -12.34 -14.88 1.07
CA GLN A 276 -13.52 -15.39 1.77
C GLN A 276 -13.62 -14.81 3.19
N SER A 277 -12.49 -14.72 3.90
CA SER A 277 -12.45 -14.22 5.28
C SER A 277 -12.68 -12.72 5.39
N VAL A 278 -12.27 -11.91 4.41
CA VAL A 278 -12.40 -10.43 4.47
C VAL A 278 -13.59 -9.90 3.68
N GLY A 279 -14.25 -10.73 2.87
CA GLY A 279 -15.39 -10.31 2.05
C GLY A 279 -15.02 -9.33 0.93
N SER A 280 -13.84 -9.47 0.35
CA SER A 280 -13.30 -8.55 -0.68
C SER A 280 -12.77 -9.33 -1.88
N TYR A 281 -12.91 -8.77 -3.08
CA TYR A 281 -12.35 -9.33 -4.32
C TYR A 281 -10.86 -9.02 -4.52
N VAL A 282 -10.28 -8.14 -3.70
CA VAL A 282 -8.88 -7.72 -3.82
C VAL A 282 -7.91 -8.92 -3.78
N PRO A 283 -8.00 -9.89 -2.84
CA PRO A 283 -7.12 -11.06 -2.83
C PRO A 283 -7.31 -11.97 -4.05
N LEU A 284 -8.54 -12.12 -4.57
CA LEU A 284 -8.79 -12.90 -5.79
C LEU A 284 -8.20 -12.22 -7.03
N THR A 285 -8.25 -10.89 -7.09
CA THR A 285 -7.60 -10.11 -8.14
C THR A 285 -6.09 -10.30 -8.09
N ALA A 286 -5.49 -10.24 -6.89
CA ALA A 286 -4.07 -10.55 -6.69
C ALA A 286 -3.73 -11.97 -7.14
N LYS A 287 -4.53 -12.97 -6.75
CA LYS A 287 -4.34 -14.37 -7.19
C LYS A 287 -4.35 -14.49 -8.71
N ARG A 288 -5.29 -13.83 -9.39
CA ARG A 288 -5.39 -13.85 -10.85
C ARG A 288 -4.14 -13.23 -11.50
N VAL A 289 -3.76 -12.02 -11.07
CA VAL A 289 -2.58 -11.30 -11.60
C VAL A 289 -1.30 -12.12 -11.40
N LEU A 290 -1.10 -12.68 -10.21
CA LEU A 290 0.06 -13.54 -9.92
C LEU A 290 0.04 -14.83 -10.75
N GLY A 291 -1.12 -15.45 -10.93
CA GLY A 291 -1.26 -16.64 -11.78
C GLY A 291 -0.90 -16.36 -13.25
N GLU A 292 -1.40 -15.25 -13.80
CA GLU A 292 -1.05 -14.77 -15.15
C GLU A 292 0.46 -14.50 -15.25
N PHE A 293 1.05 -13.84 -14.24
CA PHE A 293 2.48 -13.59 -14.17
C PHE A 293 3.31 -14.89 -14.15
N TRP A 294 2.97 -15.85 -13.29
CA TRP A 294 3.67 -17.13 -13.22
C TRP A 294 3.58 -17.93 -14.52
N ALA A 295 2.44 -17.89 -15.21
CA ALA A 295 2.23 -18.54 -16.49
C ALA A 295 3.00 -17.86 -17.64
N SER A 296 3.28 -16.56 -17.53
CA SER A 296 3.96 -15.78 -18.58
C SER A 296 5.46 -16.11 -18.74
N GLY A 297 6.07 -16.76 -17.75
CA GLY A 297 7.52 -17.02 -17.70
C GLY A 297 8.37 -15.77 -17.42
N LYS A 298 7.76 -14.59 -17.27
CA LYS A 298 8.46 -13.36 -16.86
C LYS A 298 8.80 -13.41 -15.38
N THR A 299 9.84 -12.69 -14.99
CA THR A 299 10.38 -12.71 -13.62
C THR A 299 10.48 -11.33 -12.96
N HIS A 300 10.33 -10.26 -13.74
CA HIS A 300 10.53 -8.90 -13.26
C HIS A 300 9.25 -8.29 -12.64
N TRP A 301 9.43 -7.38 -11.68
CA TRP A 301 8.34 -6.75 -10.94
C TRP A 301 7.34 -6.01 -11.85
N ASP A 302 7.83 -5.16 -12.76
CA ASP A 302 6.98 -4.36 -13.65
C ASP A 302 6.31 -5.23 -14.73
N ALA A 303 6.77 -6.46 -14.94
CA ALA A 303 6.10 -7.45 -15.78
C ALA A 303 4.92 -8.13 -15.07
N CYS A 304 4.92 -8.18 -13.74
CA CYS A 304 3.80 -8.67 -12.94
C CYS A 304 2.69 -7.61 -12.82
N PHE A 305 3.07 -6.35 -12.67
CA PHE A 305 2.14 -5.22 -12.54
C PHE A 305 2.22 -4.32 -13.78
N ASP A 306 1.60 -4.79 -14.86
CA ASP A 306 1.51 -4.12 -16.16
C ASP A 306 0.66 -2.83 -16.16
N ARG A 307 -0.21 -2.73 -15.16
CA ARG A 307 -1.08 -1.60 -14.92
C ARG A 307 -1.24 -1.37 -13.41
N PRO A 308 -2.00 -0.36 -13.00
CA PRO A 308 -2.21 -0.03 -11.60
C PRO A 308 -3.11 -1.03 -10.87
N TYR A 309 -2.59 -1.62 -9.81
CA TYR A 309 -3.37 -2.39 -8.86
C TYR A 309 -3.29 -1.77 -7.47
N ALA A 310 -4.37 -1.88 -6.68
CA ALA A 310 -4.42 -1.43 -5.31
C ALA A 310 -4.69 -2.64 -4.39
N PHE A 311 -3.62 -3.34 -4.00
CA PHE A 311 -3.73 -4.48 -3.07
C PHE A 311 -3.60 -4.02 -1.62
N THR A 312 -4.67 -3.44 -1.11
CA THR A 312 -4.77 -2.94 0.27
C THR A 312 -5.80 -3.71 1.09
N GLY A 313 -5.53 -3.87 2.38
CA GLY A 313 -6.44 -4.47 3.37
C GLY A 313 -7.39 -3.45 4.01
N GLN A 314 -7.29 -2.18 3.62
CA GLN A 314 -8.13 -1.13 4.15
C GLN A 314 -9.55 -1.23 3.59
N ILE A 315 -10.53 -1.34 4.50
CA ILE A 315 -11.92 -1.57 4.10
C ILE A 315 -12.88 -0.42 4.40
N ALA A 316 -12.45 0.55 5.21
CA ALA A 316 -13.28 1.67 5.62
C ALA A 316 -12.43 2.91 5.89
N VAL A 317 -13.12 4.05 5.90
CA VAL A 317 -12.60 5.36 6.27
C VAL A 317 -13.07 5.67 7.68
N ASP A 318 -12.16 6.11 8.55
CA ASP A 318 -12.55 6.63 9.86
C ASP A 318 -13.12 8.04 9.71
N THR A 319 -14.40 8.17 10.01
CA THR A 319 -15.19 9.41 9.90
C THR A 319 -15.65 9.93 11.27
N SER A 320 -15.13 9.35 12.36
CA SER A 320 -15.52 9.70 13.73
C SER A 320 -15.32 11.19 14.07
N GLY A 321 -14.31 11.83 13.47
CA GLY A 321 -14.06 13.26 13.62
C GLY A 321 -14.98 14.17 12.81
N LEU A 322 -15.77 13.64 11.87
CA LEU A 322 -16.61 14.43 10.95
C LEU A 322 -18.05 14.57 11.41
N MET A 323 -18.55 13.61 12.18
CA MET A 323 -19.89 13.65 12.74
C MET A 323 -19.82 14.11 14.19
N PRO A 324 -20.55 15.18 14.59
CA PRO A 324 -20.84 15.39 15.99
C PRO A 324 -21.81 14.28 16.42
N LEU A 325 -21.29 13.12 16.78
CA LEU A 325 -22.10 12.09 17.44
C LEU A 325 -22.50 12.66 18.80
N TYR A 326 -23.78 13.07 18.89
CA TYR A 326 -24.55 13.38 20.10
C TYR A 326 -23.70 13.74 21.33
N LYS A 327 -23.44 15.05 21.51
CA LYS A 327 -23.31 15.61 22.86
C LYS A 327 -24.68 16.06 23.33
#